data_AF-A0A2K8K9U6-F1
#
_entry.id   AF-A0A2K8K9U6-F1
#
_cell.length_a   1.000
_cell.length_b   1.000
_cell.length_c   1.000
_cell.angle_alpha   90.00
_cell.angle_beta   90.00
_cell.angle_gamma   90.00
#
_symmetry.space_group_name_H-M   'P 1'
#
loop_
_entity.id
_entity.type
_entity.pdbx_description
1 polymer ?
#
loop_
_entity_poly.entity_id
_entity_poly.type
_entity_poly.pdbx_seq_one_letter_code
_entity_poly.pdbx_strand_id
1 'polypeptide(L)'
;MSEKQVSPAVKIGLELGPVFLFFMGYISTRGQSYVVAGTEYDAFILLTAAFIPLMALATFVLWKLSGRLSRLQLVTLIMVVVFGGLTVWLNDERFFKMKPTAVYMIFALLLGLGLARGQSWLELVMEGALPLTHEGWMLLTKRLALMFAAMACANELVWRTMSTDAWVNFRTFVLPFALFAFFMAQAKLFERYKRDFSD
;
A
#
# COMPACT_ATOMS: atom_id res chain seq x y z
N MET A 1 -10.78 23.13 17.47
CA MET A 1 -9.60 23.47 16.65
C MET A 1 -10.06 23.56 15.21
N SER A 2 -9.99 24.76 14.61
CA SER A 2 -10.44 25.02 13.24
C SER A 2 -9.55 24.23 12.26
N GLU A 3 -10.14 23.37 11.43
CA GLU A 3 -9.42 22.71 10.33
C GLU A 3 -8.82 23.80 9.44
N LYS A 4 -7.49 23.96 9.47
CA LYS A 4 -6.80 24.80 8.49
C LYS A 4 -6.99 24.13 7.14
N GLN A 5 -7.80 24.75 6.28
CA GLN A 5 -7.96 24.34 4.90
C GLN A 5 -6.62 24.54 4.18
N VAL A 6 -5.79 23.51 4.19
CA VAL A 6 -4.59 23.46 3.35
C VAL A 6 -5.04 23.52 1.91
N SER A 7 -4.42 24.37 1.10
CA SER A 7 -4.80 24.50 -0.29
C SER A 7 -4.65 23.13 -1.00
N PRO A 8 -5.60 22.73 -1.87
CA PRO A 8 -5.55 21.45 -2.57
C PRO A 8 -4.22 21.22 -3.30
N ALA A 9 -3.65 22.28 -3.87
CA ALA A 9 -2.35 22.23 -4.54
C ALA A 9 -1.20 21.86 -3.59
N VAL A 10 -1.16 22.41 -2.36
CA VAL A 10 -0.13 22.07 -1.37
C VAL A 10 -0.30 20.63 -0.89
N LYS A 11 -1.53 20.17 -0.70
CA LYS A 11 -1.81 18.78 -0.34
C LYS A 11 -1.31 17.81 -1.41
N ILE A 12 -1.69 18.05 -2.67
CA ILE A 12 -1.24 17.24 -3.81
C ILE A 12 0.29 17.27 -3.94
N GLY A 13 0.90 18.45 -3.80
CA GLY A 13 2.34 18.61 -3.85
C GLY A 13 3.08 17.82 -2.77
N LEU A 14 2.54 17.77 -1.54
CA LEU A 14 3.15 17.00 -0.44
C LEU A 14 2.90 15.48 -0.57
N GLU A 15 1.76 15.07 -1.14
CA GLU A 15 1.43 13.65 -1.33
C GLU A 15 2.18 13.04 -2.54
N LEU A 16 2.23 13.76 -3.67
CA LEU A 16 2.84 13.27 -4.91
C LEU A 16 4.29 13.72 -5.11
N GLY A 17 4.71 14.82 -4.49
CA GLY A 17 6.04 15.40 -4.67
C GLY A 17 7.19 14.42 -4.40
N PRO A 18 7.23 13.73 -3.25
CA PRO A 18 8.29 12.76 -2.99
C PRO A 18 8.29 11.60 -4.00
N VAL A 19 7.10 11.12 -4.40
CA VAL A 19 6.96 10.04 -5.39
C VAL A 19 7.49 10.51 -6.74
N PHE A 20 7.12 11.70 -7.16
CA PHE A 20 7.58 12.32 -8.40
C PHE A 20 9.11 12.51 -8.40
N LEU A 21 9.68 13.04 -7.31
CA LEU A 21 11.13 13.20 -7.17
C LEU A 21 11.87 11.86 -7.20
N PHE A 22 11.32 10.82 -6.56
CA PHE A 22 11.87 9.47 -6.63
C PHE A 22 11.87 8.94 -8.06
N PHE A 23 10.76 9.06 -8.79
CA PHE A 23 10.67 8.62 -10.18
C PHE A 23 11.64 9.38 -11.08
N MET A 24 11.73 10.71 -10.91
CA MET A 24 12.64 11.55 -11.69
C MET A 24 14.10 11.14 -11.44
N GLY A 25 14.49 10.95 -10.18
CA GLY A 25 15.80 10.43 -9.82
C GLY A 25 16.05 9.04 -10.43
N TYR A 26 15.09 8.12 -10.29
CA TYR A 26 15.22 6.76 -10.79
C TYR A 26 15.40 6.71 -12.31
N ILE A 27 14.65 7.49 -13.08
CA ILE A 27 14.82 7.55 -14.54
C ILE A 27 16.21 8.07 -14.90
N SER A 28 16.70 9.09 -14.20
CA SER A 28 18.00 9.71 -14.47
C SER A 28 19.19 8.83 -14.09
N THR A 29 19.07 7.99 -13.06
CA THR A 29 20.18 7.20 -12.51
C THR A 29 20.02 5.69 -12.69
N ARG A 30 18.97 5.23 -13.40
CA ARG A 30 18.73 3.80 -13.63
C ARG A 30 19.95 3.17 -14.31
N GLY A 31 20.43 2.06 -13.75
CA GLY A 31 21.58 1.31 -14.27
C GLY A 31 22.94 1.87 -13.83
N GLN A 32 22.97 2.87 -12.96
CA GLN A 32 24.19 3.35 -12.31
C GLN A 32 24.33 2.72 -10.93
N SER A 33 25.56 2.37 -10.57
CA SER A 33 25.97 2.04 -9.22
C SER A 33 26.87 3.14 -8.68
N TYR A 34 26.78 3.39 -7.37
CA TYR A 34 27.61 4.39 -6.69
C TYR A 34 28.30 3.74 -5.51
N VAL A 35 29.57 4.06 -5.33
CA VAL A 35 30.35 3.60 -4.17
C VAL A 35 30.16 4.58 -3.02
N VAL A 36 29.54 4.12 -1.93
CA VAL A 36 29.36 4.89 -0.70
C VAL A 36 30.08 4.17 0.42
N ALA A 37 31.04 4.85 1.07
CA ALA A 37 31.84 4.28 2.15
C ALA A 37 32.53 2.94 1.81
N GLY A 38 32.95 2.76 0.55
CA GLY A 38 33.64 1.56 0.07
C GLY A 38 32.72 0.38 -0.28
N THR A 39 31.39 0.55 -0.21
CA THR A 39 30.41 -0.44 -0.66
C THR A 39 29.68 0.08 -1.91
N GLU A 40 29.51 -0.80 -2.89
CA GLU A 40 28.78 -0.48 -4.12
C GLU A 40 27.27 -0.64 -3.90
N TYR A 41 26.53 0.45 -4.13
CA TYR A 41 25.07 0.47 -4.02
C TYR A 41 24.45 0.78 -5.37
N ASP A 42 23.42 0.04 -5.74
CA ASP A 42 22.54 0.39 -6.86
C ASP A 42 21.88 1.76 -6.55
N ALA A 43 21.78 2.62 -7.57
CA ALA A 43 21.08 3.89 -7.48
C ALA A 43 19.65 3.74 -6.94
N PHE A 44 18.97 2.63 -7.24
CA PHE A 44 17.64 2.33 -6.70
C PHE A 44 17.61 2.29 -5.17
N ILE A 45 18.64 1.72 -4.54
CA ILE A 45 18.73 1.59 -3.09
C ILE A 45 18.97 2.94 -2.45
N LEU A 46 19.88 3.73 -3.02
CA LEU A 46 20.16 5.10 -2.55
C LEU A 46 18.93 6.00 -2.69
N LEU A 47 18.23 5.93 -3.82
CA LEU A 47 16.98 6.66 -4.02
C LEU A 47 15.89 6.22 -3.04
N THR A 48 15.78 4.93 -2.76
CA THR A 48 14.83 4.42 -1.76
C THR A 48 15.18 4.93 -0.37
N ALA A 49 16.47 4.92 -0.01
CA ALA A 49 16.97 5.44 1.26
C ALA A 49 16.72 6.94 1.42
N ALA A 50 16.79 7.73 0.35
CA ALA A 50 16.45 9.16 0.35
C ALA A 50 14.94 9.43 0.32
N PHE A 51 14.17 8.56 -0.37
CA PHE A 51 12.73 8.69 -0.51
C PHE A 51 11.98 8.50 0.81
N ILE A 52 12.39 7.54 1.64
CA ILE A 52 11.76 7.27 2.93
C ILE A 52 11.73 8.50 3.85
N PRO A 53 12.86 9.17 4.17
CA PRO A 53 12.84 10.36 5.01
C PRO A 53 12.14 11.54 4.33
N LEU A 54 12.22 11.66 3.00
CA LEU A 54 11.50 12.68 2.24
C LEU A 54 9.98 12.51 2.35
N MET A 55 9.47 11.29 2.19
CA MET A 55 8.05 10.95 2.38
C MET A 55 7.60 11.19 3.82
N ALA A 56 8.42 10.81 4.80
CA ALA A 56 8.14 11.05 6.21
C ALA A 56 8.06 12.55 6.51
N LEU A 57 8.99 13.33 5.98
CA LEU A 57 9.00 14.79 6.13
C LEU A 57 7.79 15.43 5.45
N ALA A 58 7.47 15.05 4.21
CA ALA A 58 6.31 15.57 3.49
C ALA A 58 5.00 15.26 4.23
N THR A 59 4.87 14.04 4.77
CA THR A 59 3.73 13.64 5.60
C THR A 59 3.68 14.42 6.91
N PHE A 60 4.82 14.66 7.56
CA PHE A 60 4.91 15.47 8.77
C PHE A 60 4.53 16.94 8.54
N VAL A 61 5.00 17.53 7.44
CA VAL A 61 4.63 18.88 7.03
C VAL A 61 3.14 18.94 6.73
N LEU A 62 2.59 17.95 6.01
CA LEU A 62 1.16 17.88 5.75
C LEU A 62 0.37 17.83 7.06
N TRP A 63 0.76 16.97 8.01
CA TRP A 63 0.14 16.90 9.33
C TRP A 63 0.17 18.23 10.09
N LYS A 64 1.32 18.93 10.07
CA LYS A 64 1.46 20.25 10.69
C LYS A 64 0.55 21.31 10.06
N LEU A 65 0.32 21.21 8.75
CA LEU A 65 -0.50 22.17 8.00
C LEU A 65 -2.00 21.86 8.10
N SER A 66 -2.39 20.59 7.96
CA SER A 66 -3.79 20.14 7.97
C SER A 66 -4.34 19.85 9.35
N GLY A 67 -3.47 19.57 10.33
CA GLY A 67 -3.85 19.10 11.66
C GLY A 67 -4.42 17.67 11.69
N ARG A 68 -4.55 17.00 10.53
CA ARG A 68 -5.08 15.64 10.39
C ARG A 68 -4.36 14.88 9.29
N LEU A 69 -3.95 13.66 9.59
CA LEU A 69 -3.50 12.69 8.59
C LEU A 69 -4.59 11.66 8.38
N SER A 70 -4.87 11.33 7.12
CA SER A 70 -5.77 10.21 6.84
C SER A 70 -5.13 8.91 7.29
N ARG A 71 -5.93 7.98 7.80
CA ARG A 71 -5.43 6.67 8.25
C ARG A 71 -4.81 5.89 7.10
N LEU A 72 -5.35 6.01 5.90
CA LEU A 72 -4.77 5.45 4.69
C LEU A 72 -3.34 5.96 4.44
N GLN A 73 -3.10 7.27 4.59
CA GLN A 73 -1.76 7.85 4.43
C GLN A 73 -0.79 7.34 5.51
N LEU A 74 -1.24 7.24 6.77
CA LEU A 74 -0.42 6.72 7.85
C LEU A 74 -0.03 5.25 7.60
N VAL A 75 -0.99 4.41 7.23
CA VAL A 75 -0.73 3.01 6.88
C VAL A 75 0.24 2.92 5.70
N THR A 76 0.06 3.75 4.68
CA THR A 76 0.96 3.81 3.51
C THR A 76 2.38 4.21 3.92
N LEU A 77 2.52 5.23 4.76
CA LEU A 77 3.83 5.66 5.28
C LEU A 77 4.51 4.53 6.05
N ILE A 78 3.79 3.87 6.98
CA ILE A 78 4.32 2.73 7.74
C ILE A 78 4.80 1.63 6.78
N MET A 79 3.99 1.29 5.77
CA MET A 79 4.37 0.28 4.77
C MET A 79 5.63 0.69 4.00
N VAL A 80 5.74 1.95 3.57
CA VAL A 80 6.92 2.46 2.87
C VAL A 80 8.15 2.44 3.77
N VAL A 81 8.04 2.86 5.03
CA VAL A 81 9.17 2.85 5.97
C VAL A 81 9.63 1.41 6.25
N VAL A 82 8.69 0.51 6.57
CA VAL A 82 9.01 -0.88 6.90
C VAL A 82 9.60 -1.60 5.69
N PHE A 83 8.88 -1.61 4.56
CA PHE A 83 9.32 -2.36 3.38
C PHE A 83 10.42 -1.67 2.60
N GLY A 84 10.42 -0.34 2.54
CA GLY A 84 11.50 0.44 1.93
C GLY A 84 12.78 0.31 2.75
N GLY A 85 12.69 0.48 4.07
CA GLY A 85 13.83 0.31 4.97
C GLY A 85 14.40 -1.10 4.91
N LEU A 86 13.52 -2.11 4.89
CA LEU A 86 13.94 -3.50 4.74
C LEU A 86 14.57 -3.78 3.37
N THR A 87 14.14 -3.08 2.31
CA THR A 87 14.77 -3.16 0.98
C THR A 87 16.20 -2.60 1.03
N VAL A 88 16.40 -1.46 1.71
CA VAL A 88 17.73 -0.85 1.89
C VAL A 88 18.62 -1.73 2.76
N TRP A 89 18.07 -2.34 3.81
CA TRP A 89 18.84 -3.15 4.77
C TRP A 89 19.27 -4.51 4.19
N LEU A 90 18.38 -5.19 3.46
CA LEU A 90 18.66 -6.54 2.97
C LEU A 90 19.45 -6.57 1.65
N ASN A 91 19.36 -5.53 0.82
CA ASN A 91 20.08 -5.43 -0.46
C ASN A 91 20.11 -6.75 -1.28
N ASP A 92 18.98 -7.46 -1.37
CA ASP A 92 18.90 -8.81 -1.97
C ASP A 92 17.68 -8.94 -2.90
N GLU A 93 17.91 -9.50 -4.09
CA GLU A 93 16.89 -9.81 -5.10
C GLU A 93 15.79 -10.76 -4.62
N ARG A 94 16.11 -11.69 -3.70
CA ARG A 94 15.11 -12.64 -3.14
C ARG A 94 14.02 -11.91 -2.35
N PHE A 95 14.38 -10.78 -1.73
CA PHE A 95 13.44 -9.95 -1.01
C PHE A 95 12.37 -9.36 -1.95
N PHE A 96 12.69 -9.11 -3.22
CA PHE A 96 11.71 -8.62 -4.19
C PHE A 96 10.55 -9.58 -4.43
N LYS A 97 10.78 -10.90 -4.38
CA LYS A 97 9.74 -11.92 -4.60
C LYS A 97 8.90 -12.20 -3.34
N MET A 98 9.52 -12.12 -2.16
CA MET A 98 8.85 -12.31 -0.87
C MET A 98 8.02 -11.08 -0.42
N LYS A 99 8.44 -9.88 -0.83
CA LYS A 99 7.82 -8.61 -0.45
C LYS A 99 6.29 -8.60 -0.70
N PRO A 100 5.76 -9.03 -1.86
CA PRO A 100 4.31 -9.14 -2.08
C PRO A 100 3.60 -10.08 -1.09
N THR A 101 4.14 -11.28 -0.81
CA THR A 101 3.53 -12.21 0.16
C THR A 101 3.43 -11.56 1.54
N ALA A 102 4.51 -10.93 2.00
CA ALA A 102 4.54 -10.29 3.31
C ALA A 102 3.50 -9.18 3.43
N VAL A 103 3.37 -8.33 2.39
CA VAL A 103 2.34 -7.27 2.35
C VAL A 103 0.94 -7.88 2.42
N TYR A 104 0.63 -8.88 1.59
CA TYR A 104 -0.69 -9.51 1.58
C TYR A 104 -1.01 -10.20 2.91
N MET A 105 -0.04 -10.87 3.54
CA MET A 105 -0.22 -11.48 4.85
C MET A 105 -0.49 -10.42 5.93
N ILE A 106 0.25 -9.31 5.94
CA ILE A 106 -0.01 -8.24 6.92
C ILE A 106 -1.42 -7.69 6.74
N PHE A 107 -1.87 -7.40 5.51
CA PHE A 107 -3.24 -6.96 5.29
C PHE A 107 -4.28 -8.01 5.71
N ALA A 108 -4.08 -9.28 5.35
CA ALA A 108 -4.97 -10.36 5.76
C ALA A 108 -5.07 -10.47 7.29
N LEU A 109 -3.93 -10.38 7.99
CA LEU A 109 -3.86 -10.43 9.45
C LEU A 109 -4.50 -9.20 10.10
N LEU A 110 -4.18 -7.99 9.64
CA LEU A 110 -4.76 -6.77 10.18
C LEU A 110 -6.29 -6.78 10.01
N LEU A 111 -6.79 -7.07 8.81
CA LEU A 111 -8.23 -7.14 8.57
C LEU A 111 -8.88 -8.29 9.36
N GLY A 112 -8.21 -9.45 9.45
CA GLY A 112 -8.67 -10.59 10.26
C GLY A 112 -8.75 -10.28 11.75
N LEU A 113 -7.76 -9.58 12.30
CA LEU A 113 -7.74 -9.14 13.70
C LEU A 113 -8.81 -8.08 13.97
N GLY A 114 -9.06 -7.18 13.02
CA GLY A 114 -10.18 -6.24 13.09
C GLY A 114 -11.51 -6.97 13.18
N LEU A 115 -11.72 -7.96 12.30
CA LEU A 115 -12.93 -8.79 12.29
C LEU A 115 -13.10 -9.59 13.58
N ALA A 116 -12.02 -10.14 14.14
CA ALA A 116 -12.06 -10.86 15.41
C ALA A 116 -12.47 -9.94 16.58
N ARG A 117 -12.20 -8.63 16.47
CA ARG A 117 -12.66 -7.59 17.39
C ARG A 117 -14.05 -7.04 17.06
N GLY A 118 -14.72 -7.55 16.03
CA GLY A 118 -16.02 -7.04 15.56
C GLY A 118 -15.93 -5.66 14.89
N GLN A 119 -14.75 -5.25 14.41
CA GLN A 119 -14.52 -3.94 13.81
C GLN A 119 -14.06 -4.06 12.35
N SER A 120 -14.60 -3.21 11.48
CA SER A 120 -14.08 -3.07 10.12
C SER A 120 -12.87 -2.14 10.13
N TRP A 121 -11.66 -2.72 10.20
CA TRP A 121 -10.44 -1.92 10.04
C TRP A 121 -10.29 -1.37 8.61
N LEU A 122 -10.96 -1.99 7.64
CA LEU A 122 -11.06 -1.44 6.29
C LEU A 122 -11.85 -0.12 6.28
N GLU A 123 -13.04 -0.09 6.89
CA GLU A 123 -13.86 1.12 7.06
C GLU A 123 -13.07 2.23 7.77
N LEU A 124 -12.35 1.84 8.82
CA LEU A 124 -11.52 2.73 9.62
C LEU A 124 -10.41 3.39 8.79
N VAL A 125 -9.70 2.60 7.97
CA VAL A 125 -8.59 3.08 7.13
C VAL A 125 -9.11 3.89 5.95
N MET A 126 -10.21 3.47 5.34
CA MET A 126 -10.83 4.17 4.20
C MET A 126 -11.66 5.39 4.61
N GLU A 127 -11.84 5.63 5.91
CA GLU A 127 -12.56 6.79 6.45
C GLU A 127 -13.97 6.98 5.84
N GLY A 128 -14.65 5.87 5.55
CA GLY A 128 -15.98 5.90 4.94
C GLY A 128 -15.99 6.34 3.47
N ALA A 129 -14.88 6.19 2.73
CA ALA A 129 -14.80 6.55 1.31
C ALA A 129 -15.85 5.86 0.40
N LEU A 130 -16.46 4.78 0.88
CA LEU A 130 -17.60 4.13 0.24
C LEU A 130 -18.86 4.34 1.10
N PRO A 131 -20.02 4.69 0.50
CA PRO A 131 -21.28 4.86 1.20
C PRO A 131 -21.88 3.48 1.53
N LEU A 132 -21.28 2.78 2.49
CA LEU A 132 -21.73 1.47 2.95
C LEU A 132 -22.19 1.53 4.39
N THR A 133 -23.19 0.71 4.71
CA THR A 133 -23.58 0.41 6.08
C THR A 133 -22.45 -0.34 6.80
N HIS A 134 -22.46 -0.28 8.14
CA HIS A 134 -21.46 -0.97 8.94
C HIS A 134 -21.44 -2.50 8.69
N GLU A 135 -22.61 -3.12 8.48
CA GLU A 135 -22.70 -4.53 8.08
C GLU A 135 -22.03 -4.79 6.73
N GLY A 136 -22.24 -3.90 5.76
CA GLY A 136 -21.58 -3.94 4.45
C GLY A 136 -20.06 -3.88 4.58
N TRP A 137 -19.56 -2.98 5.42
CA TRP A 137 -18.14 -2.85 5.73
C TRP A 137 -17.55 -4.09 6.39
N MET A 138 -18.26 -4.68 7.36
CA MET A 138 -17.83 -5.93 8.02
C MET A 138 -17.73 -7.09 7.01
N LEU A 139 -18.75 -7.25 6.15
CA LEU A 139 -18.76 -8.31 5.15
C LEU A 139 -17.70 -8.10 4.08
N LEU A 140 -17.52 -6.85 3.61
CA LEU A 140 -16.46 -6.49 2.68
C LEU A 140 -15.07 -6.78 3.27
N THR A 141 -14.85 -6.39 4.53
CA THR A 141 -13.60 -6.63 5.27
C THR A 141 -13.30 -8.13 5.36
N LYS A 142 -14.32 -8.95 5.65
CA LYS A 142 -14.19 -10.42 5.69
C LYS A 142 -13.79 -11.00 4.33
N ARG A 143 -14.48 -10.60 3.27
CA ARG A 143 -14.19 -11.07 1.91
C ARG A 143 -12.81 -10.63 1.46
N LEU A 144 -12.41 -9.40 1.78
CA LEU A 144 -11.11 -8.85 1.41
C LEU A 144 -9.97 -9.48 2.23
N ALA A 145 -10.17 -9.77 3.51
CA ALA A 145 -9.20 -10.50 4.33
C ALA A 145 -8.93 -11.90 3.76
N LEU A 146 -9.99 -12.62 3.36
CA LEU A 146 -9.87 -13.93 2.68
C LEU A 146 -9.18 -13.80 1.33
N MET A 147 -9.50 -12.76 0.55
CA MET A 147 -8.84 -12.49 -0.73
C MET A 147 -7.34 -12.24 -0.55
N PHE A 148 -6.94 -11.40 0.41
CA PHE A 148 -5.52 -11.16 0.69
C PHE A 148 -4.80 -12.42 1.20
N ALA A 149 -5.46 -13.24 2.03
CA ALA A 149 -4.89 -14.52 2.44
C ALA A 149 -4.69 -15.46 1.23
N ALA A 150 -5.69 -15.54 0.34
CA ALA A 150 -5.59 -16.34 -0.88
C ALA A 150 -4.48 -15.83 -1.82
N MET A 151 -4.35 -14.51 -1.99
CA MET A 151 -3.27 -13.90 -2.77
C MET A 151 -1.89 -14.14 -2.16
N ALA A 152 -1.78 -14.10 -0.82
CA ALA A 152 -0.54 -14.43 -0.14
C ALA A 152 -0.12 -15.88 -0.41
N CYS A 153 -1.04 -16.84 -0.22
CA CYS A 153 -0.79 -18.25 -0.50
C CYS A 153 -0.47 -18.50 -1.98
N ALA A 154 -1.22 -17.88 -2.89
CA ALA A 154 -1.02 -18.03 -4.33
C ALA A 154 0.32 -17.45 -4.77
N ASN A 155 0.69 -16.26 -4.30
CA ASN A 155 2.02 -15.70 -4.58
C ASN A 155 3.11 -16.61 -4.02
N GLU A 156 2.99 -17.06 -2.76
CA GLU A 156 3.97 -17.94 -2.11
C GLU A 156 4.19 -19.25 -2.87
N LEU A 157 3.11 -19.85 -3.37
CA LEU A 157 3.19 -21.05 -4.20
C LEU A 157 3.90 -20.74 -5.53
N VAL A 158 3.43 -19.71 -6.26
CA VAL A 158 3.95 -19.39 -7.59
C VAL A 158 5.44 -19.05 -7.56
N TRP A 159 5.90 -18.20 -6.64
CA TRP A 159 7.31 -17.82 -6.63
C TRP A 159 8.24 -18.96 -6.16
N ARG A 160 7.72 -19.93 -5.40
CA ARG A 160 8.49 -21.11 -4.95
C ARG A 160 8.52 -22.24 -5.97
N THR A 161 7.45 -22.45 -6.73
CA THR A 161 7.32 -23.63 -7.60
C THR A 161 7.46 -23.32 -9.09
N MET A 162 7.27 -22.07 -9.51
CA MET A 162 7.27 -21.68 -10.93
C MET A 162 8.51 -20.86 -11.31
N SER A 163 8.72 -20.69 -12.62
CA SER A 163 9.81 -19.86 -13.15
C SER A 163 9.61 -18.37 -12.86
N THR A 164 10.69 -17.58 -12.96
CA THR A 164 10.61 -16.12 -12.79
C THR A 164 9.66 -15.48 -13.79
N ASP A 165 9.64 -15.91 -15.05
CA ASP A 165 8.74 -15.36 -16.07
C ASP A 165 7.27 -15.65 -15.75
N ALA A 166 6.97 -16.87 -15.29
CA ALA A 166 5.63 -17.22 -14.82
C ALA A 166 5.22 -16.36 -13.62
N TRP A 167 6.13 -16.12 -12.67
CA TRP A 167 5.87 -15.23 -11.53
C TRP A 167 5.65 -13.77 -11.96
N VAL A 168 6.42 -13.25 -12.92
CA VAL A 168 6.22 -11.90 -13.47
C VAL A 168 4.84 -11.78 -14.11
N ASN A 169 4.45 -12.74 -14.95
CA ASN A 169 3.12 -12.77 -15.57
C ASN A 169 2.00 -12.88 -14.53
N PHE A 170 2.18 -13.74 -13.52
CA PHE A 170 1.24 -13.90 -12.43
C PHE A 170 1.02 -12.59 -11.66
N ARG A 171 2.11 -11.92 -11.28
CA ARG A 171 2.06 -10.64 -10.57
C ARG A 171 1.46 -9.52 -11.42
N THR A 172 1.76 -9.50 -12.72
CA THR A 172 1.41 -8.39 -13.61
C THR A 172 -0.02 -8.50 -14.12
N PHE A 173 -0.50 -9.72 -14.41
CA PHE A 173 -1.80 -9.92 -15.03
C PHE A 173 -2.77 -10.65 -14.11
N VAL A 174 -2.36 -11.78 -13.53
CA VAL A 174 -3.28 -12.63 -12.75
C VAL A 174 -3.72 -11.96 -11.46
N LEU A 175 -2.81 -11.39 -10.68
CA LEU A 175 -3.16 -10.73 -9.42
C LEU A 175 -4.07 -9.50 -9.61
N PRO A 176 -3.76 -8.55 -10.53
CA PRO A 176 -4.66 -7.42 -10.80
C PRO A 176 -6.01 -7.86 -11.37
N PHE A 177 -6.03 -8.84 -12.28
CA PHE A 177 -7.28 -9.39 -12.82
C PHE A 177 -8.11 -10.04 -11.71
N ALA A 178 -7.49 -10.79 -10.81
CA ALA A 178 -8.17 -11.42 -9.67
C ALA A 178 -8.77 -10.37 -8.72
N LEU A 179 -8.05 -9.29 -8.43
CA LEU A 179 -8.58 -8.17 -7.64
C LEU A 179 -9.75 -7.48 -8.35
N PHE A 180 -9.63 -7.23 -9.65
CA PHE A 180 -10.71 -6.63 -10.44
C PHE A 180 -11.95 -7.51 -10.45
N ALA A 181 -11.80 -8.80 -10.76
CA ALA A 181 -12.87 -9.78 -10.73
C ALA A 181 -13.50 -9.90 -9.33
N PHE A 182 -12.69 -9.86 -8.27
CA PHE A 182 -13.17 -9.84 -6.90
C PHE A 182 -14.09 -8.65 -6.62
N PHE A 183 -13.67 -7.43 -6.99
CA PHE A 183 -14.50 -6.23 -6.80
C PHE A 183 -15.75 -6.25 -7.66
N MET A 184 -15.68 -6.76 -8.89
CA MET A 184 -16.85 -6.95 -9.74
C MET A 184 -17.84 -7.94 -9.11
N ALA A 185 -17.36 -9.02 -8.50
CA ALA A 185 -18.18 -9.96 -7.76
C ALA A 185 -18.80 -9.35 -6.48
N GLN A 186 -18.22 -8.25 -5.96
CA GLN A 186 -18.80 -7.50 -4.84
C GLN A 186 -19.90 -6.51 -5.27
N ALA A 187 -20.18 -6.32 -6.57
CA ALA A 187 -21.18 -5.35 -7.04
C ALA A 187 -22.54 -5.46 -6.32
N LYS A 188 -23.09 -6.69 -6.22
CA LYS A 188 -24.34 -6.96 -5.50
C LYS A 188 -24.28 -6.64 -4.00
N LEU A 189 -23.10 -6.80 -3.38
CA LEU A 189 -22.88 -6.44 -1.98
C LEU A 189 -22.90 -4.93 -1.82
N PHE A 190 -22.25 -4.20 -2.71
CA PHE A 190 -22.27 -2.73 -2.71
C PHE A 190 -23.69 -2.20 -2.89
N GLU A 191 -24.48 -2.76 -3.82
CA GLU A 191 -25.89 -2.39 -4.02
C GLU A 191 -26.73 -2.65 -2.76
N ARG A 192 -26.62 -3.85 -2.19
CA ARG A 192 -27.44 -4.28 -1.04
C ARG A 192 -27.17 -3.49 0.23
N TYR A 193 -25.92 -3.11 0.47
CA TYR A 193 -25.48 -2.47 1.70
C TYR A 193 -25.15 -1.00 1.52
N LYS A 194 -25.51 -0.40 0.39
CA LYS A 194 -25.37 1.03 0.15
C LYS A 194 -26.15 1.80 1.21
N ARG A 195 -25.51 2.79 1.83
CA ARG A 195 -26.17 3.71 2.75
C ARG A 195 -26.85 4.79 1.92
N ASP A 196 -28.16 4.91 2.03
CA ASP A 196 -28.88 6.06 1.47
C ASP A 196 -28.56 7.29 2.32
N PHE A 197 -28.23 8.39 1.66
CA PHE A 197 -27.88 9.67 2.31
C PHE A 197 -29.11 10.40 2.90
N SER A 198 -30.22 9.69 3.14
CA SER A 198 -31.51 10.27 3.56
C SER A 198 -31.81 10.19 5.06
N ASP A 199 -30.92 9.63 5.89
CA ASP A 199 -31.08 9.56 7.35
C ASP A 199 -29.88 10.18 8.11
#